data_AF-A0A9X2J5K8-F1
#
_entry.id   AF-A0A9X2J5K8-F1
#
_cell.length_a   1.000
_cell.length_b   1.000
_cell.length_c   1.000
_cell.angle_alpha   90.00
_cell.angle_beta   90.00
_cell.angle_gamma   90.00
#
_symmetry.space_group_name_H-M   'P 1'
#
loop_
_entity.id
_entity.type
_entity.pdbx_description
1 polymer ?
#
loop_
_entity_poly.entity_id
_entity_poly.type
_entity_poly.pdbx_seq_one_letter_code
_entity_poly.pdbx_strand_id
1 'polypeptide(L)'
;MKKAFILVFGLSISLFSQAEETVTGTLEEIISEDFETGKVERSFSLKDEHTGKYYFIDADEVKKKGMESGDRVKIRGEEKDKRRLHIKESEKIETRDPK
;
A
#
# COMPACT_ATOMS: atom_id res chain seq x y z
N MET A 1 -25.05 16.33 44.84
CA MET A 1 -23.62 16.60 44.63
C MET A 1 -22.91 15.30 44.33
N LYS A 2 -22.17 15.29 43.20
CA LYS A 2 -21.05 14.40 42.84
C LYS A 2 -21.37 12.89 42.77
N LYS A 3 -21.11 12.32 41.59
CA LYS A 3 -20.81 10.90 41.26
C LYS A 3 -21.90 10.20 40.45
N ALA A 4 -22.02 10.56 39.17
CA ALA A 4 -22.37 9.60 38.11
C ALA A 4 -21.98 10.12 36.70
N PHE A 5 -21.00 11.03 36.62
CA PHE A 5 -20.51 11.61 35.36
C PHE A 5 -19.27 10.88 34.81
N ILE A 6 -19.14 9.59 35.13
CA ILE A 6 -17.99 8.77 34.71
C ILE A 6 -18.55 7.50 34.08
N LEU A 7 -19.20 7.65 32.92
CA LEU A 7 -19.56 6.51 32.07
C LEU A 7 -19.65 6.89 30.58
N VAL A 8 -18.94 7.95 30.18
CA VAL A 8 -18.85 8.40 28.77
C VAL A 8 -17.39 8.55 28.30
N PHE A 9 -16.40 8.28 29.16
CA PHE A 9 -14.97 8.41 28.83
C PHE A 9 -14.30 7.09 28.38
N GLY A 10 -15.08 6.10 27.96
CA GLY A 10 -14.57 4.84 27.40
C GLY A 10 -14.65 4.74 25.88
N LEU A 11 -15.06 5.82 25.20
CA LEU A 11 -15.56 5.76 23.83
C LEU A 11 -14.87 6.78 22.90
N SER A 12 -13.53 6.84 22.82
CA SER A 12 -12.90 7.78 21.86
C SER A 12 -11.44 7.58 21.46
N ILE A 13 -10.76 6.44 21.71
CA ILE A 13 -9.34 6.29 21.26
C ILE A 13 -9.01 4.95 20.60
N SER A 14 -9.95 4.36 19.85
CA SER A 14 -9.64 3.28 18.89
C SER A 14 -9.50 3.80 17.45
N LEU A 15 -9.38 5.12 17.28
CA LEU A 15 -9.30 5.76 15.97
C LEU A 15 -7.89 5.61 15.38
N PHE A 16 -7.80 4.69 14.41
CA PHE A 16 -6.87 4.67 13.28
C PHE A 16 -5.38 4.41 13.58
N SER A 17 -5.06 3.18 13.99
CA SER A 17 -3.82 2.58 13.50
C SER A 17 -4.11 2.02 12.10
N GLN A 18 -4.20 2.89 11.08
CA GLN A 18 -3.92 2.44 9.72
C GLN A 18 -2.42 2.16 9.73
N ALA A 19 -2.06 0.87 9.78
CA ALA A 19 -0.69 0.44 9.93
C ALA A 19 0.12 0.97 8.75
N GLU A 20 1.04 1.88 9.04
CA GLU A 20 2.07 2.24 8.08
C GLU A 20 3.01 1.04 7.96
N GLU A 21 3.11 0.49 6.76
CA GLU A 21 3.92 -0.67 6.46
C GLU A 21 5.06 -0.27 5.52
N THR A 22 6.20 -0.94 5.68
CA THR A 22 7.32 -0.84 4.74
C THR A 22 7.43 -2.16 3.99
N VAL A 23 7.26 -2.08 2.67
CA VAL A 23 7.24 -3.22 1.76
C VAL A 23 8.42 -3.09 0.80
N THR A 24 9.16 -4.18 0.60
CA THR A 24 10.26 -4.21 -0.37
C THR A 24 10.01 -5.32 -1.38
N GLY A 25 10.11 -5.03 -2.68
CA GLY A 25 9.93 -6.03 -3.72
C GLY A 25 9.98 -5.46 -5.12
N THR A 26 9.62 -6.28 -6.11
CA THR A 26 9.55 -5.88 -7.52
C THR A 26 8.13 -5.53 -7.91
N LEU A 27 7.96 -4.42 -8.63
CA LEU A 27 6.68 -4.00 -9.18
C LEU A 27 6.33 -4.85 -10.41
N GLU A 28 5.12 -5.40 -10.44
CA GLU A 28 4.57 -6.12 -11.59
C GLU A 28 3.25 -5.48 -12.02
N GLU A 29 3.17 -4.96 -13.25
CA GLU A 29 1.92 -4.37 -13.78
C GLU A 29 0.84 -5.45 -13.97
N ILE A 30 -0.37 -5.13 -13.52
CA ILE A 30 -1.57 -5.94 -13.65
C ILE A 30 -2.64 -5.11 -14.36
N ILE A 31 -3.24 -5.71 -15.38
CA ILE A 31 -4.39 -5.17 -16.10
C ILE A 31 -5.59 -6.05 -15.76
N SER A 32 -6.61 -5.47 -15.14
CA SER A 32 -7.87 -6.15 -14.84
C SER A 32 -9.01 -5.49 -15.60
N GLU A 33 -9.86 -6.29 -16.22
CA GLU A 33 -11.07 -5.83 -16.89
C GLU A 33 -12.29 -6.30 -16.10
N ASP A 34 -13.18 -5.36 -15.79
CA ASP A 34 -14.49 -5.67 -15.25
C ASP A 34 -15.40 -6.14 -16.39
N PHE A 35 -15.80 -7.41 -16.37
CA PHE A 35 -16.58 -8.03 -17.45
C PHE A 35 -18.01 -7.48 -17.58
N GLU A 36 -18.59 -6.92 -16.51
CA GLU A 36 -19.94 -6.38 -16.55
C GLU A 36 -19.97 -4.97 -17.16
N THR A 37 -18.93 -4.18 -16.85
CA THR A 37 -18.86 -2.75 -17.22
C THR A 37 -17.89 -2.47 -18.38
N GLY A 38 -17.05 -3.42 -18.75
CA GLY A 38 -15.96 -3.25 -19.72
C GLY A 38 -14.85 -2.30 -19.23
N LYS A 39 -14.84 -1.94 -17.94
CA LYS A 39 -13.89 -0.99 -17.39
C LYS A 39 -12.54 -1.67 -17.17
N VAL A 40 -11.51 -1.12 -17.80
CA VAL A 40 -10.12 -1.57 -17.61
C VAL A 40 -9.49 -0.78 -16.46
N GLU A 41 -9.02 -1.49 -15.44
CA GLU A 41 -8.25 -0.95 -14.33
C GLU A 41 -6.81 -1.44 -14.40
N ARG A 42 -5.86 -0.51 -14.18
CA ARG A 42 -4.44 -0.80 -14.14
C ARG A 42 -3.91 -0.59 -12.74
N SER A 43 -3.19 -1.59 -12.25
CA SER A 43 -2.54 -1.54 -10.94
C SER A 43 -1.19 -2.22 -11.02
N PHE A 44 -0.38 -2.05 -9.99
CA PHE A 44 0.83 -2.82 -9.79
C PHE A 44 0.64 -3.73 -8.61
N SER A 45 1.13 -4.97 -8.72
CA SER A 45 1.38 -5.79 -7.55
C SER A 45 2.81 -5.62 -7.07
N LEU A 46 2.97 -5.71 -5.76
CA LEU A 46 4.24 -5.70 -5.08
C LEU A 46 4.23 -6.85 -4.07
N LYS A 47 5.06 -7.86 -4.30
CA LYS A 47 5.26 -8.94 -3.35
C LYS A 47 6.37 -8.54 -2.37
N ASP A 48 6.05 -8.47 -1.09
CA ASP A 48 7.03 -8.23 -0.05
C ASP A 48 8.02 -9.39 0.03
N GLU A 49 9.31 -9.09 -0.11
CA GLU A 49 10.39 -10.08 -0.07
C GLU A 49 10.56 -10.72 1.31
N HIS A 50 10.17 -10.01 2.38
CA HIS A 50 10.32 -10.51 3.75
C HIS A 50 9.16 -11.40 4.18
N THR A 51 7.93 -10.96 3.95
CA THR A 51 6.73 -11.65 4.41
C THR A 51 6.08 -12.53 3.33
N GLY A 52 6.44 -12.34 2.06
CA GLY A 52 5.81 -13.00 0.92
C GLY A 52 4.39 -12.51 0.61
N LYS A 53 3.88 -11.51 1.35
CA LYS A 53 2.55 -10.92 1.14
C LYS A 53 2.51 -10.09 -0.13
N TYR A 54 1.36 -10.10 -0.81
CA TYR A 54 1.11 -9.26 -1.98
C TYR A 54 0.33 -8.02 -1.59
N TYR A 55 0.77 -6.88 -2.12
CA TYR A 55 0.13 -5.58 -2.03
C TYR A 55 -0.20 -5.07 -3.43
N PHE A 56 -1.22 -4.22 -3.54
CA PHE A 56 -1.66 -3.63 -4.79
C PHE A 56 -1.56 -2.11 -4.72
N ILE A 57 -1.08 -1.49 -5.80
CA ILE A 57 -0.86 -0.04 -5.88
C ILE A 57 -1.49 0.47 -7.16
N ASP A 58 -2.16 1.63 -7.10
CA ASP A 58 -2.71 2.28 -8.29
C ASP A 58 -1.60 2.66 -9.28
N ALA A 59 -1.82 2.38 -10.56
CA ALA A 59 -0.86 2.70 -11.62
C ALA A 59 -0.52 4.20 -11.67
N ASP A 60 -1.48 5.06 -11.37
CA ASP A 60 -1.27 6.51 -11.30
C ASP A 60 -0.33 6.92 -10.17
N GLU A 61 -0.36 6.24 -9.01
CA GLU A 61 0.57 6.53 -7.91
C GLU A 61 1.99 6.12 -8.26
N VAL A 62 2.14 4.91 -8.82
CA VAL A 62 3.44 4.38 -9.27
C VAL A 62 4.07 5.32 -10.30
N LYS A 63 3.29 5.75 -11.30
CA LYS A 63 3.75 6.67 -12.35
C LYS A 63 4.12 8.05 -11.80
N LYS A 64 3.35 8.61 -10.87
CA LYS A 64 3.66 9.90 -10.22
C LYS A 64 4.97 9.86 -9.44
N LYS A 65 5.35 8.69 -8.91
CA LYS A 65 6.62 8.46 -8.22
C LYS A 65 7.77 8.10 -9.18
N GLY A 66 7.52 8.07 -10.49
CA GLY A 66 8.53 7.79 -11.51
C GLY A 66 9.00 6.34 -11.54
N MET A 67 8.20 5.42 -11.02
CA MET A 67 8.48 3.98 -10.99
C MET A 67 7.76 3.26 -12.14
N GLU A 68 8.26 2.10 -12.53
CA GLU A 68 7.74 1.28 -13.62
C GLU A 68 7.76 -0.23 -13.30
N SER A 69 7.14 -1.03 -14.17
CA SER A 69 7.15 -2.49 -14.05
C SER A 69 8.59 -3.02 -14.13
N GLY A 70 8.95 -3.94 -13.24
CA GLY A 70 10.29 -4.48 -13.12
C GLY A 70 11.21 -3.69 -12.18
N ASP A 71 10.85 -2.47 -11.77
CA ASP A 71 11.59 -1.76 -10.74
C ASP A 71 11.51 -2.53 -9.41
N ARG A 72 12.68 -2.76 -8.81
CA ARG A 72 12.77 -3.17 -7.41
C ARG A 72 12.71 -1.94 -6.52
N VAL A 73 11.77 -1.90 -5.60
CA VAL A 73 11.43 -0.71 -4.82
C VAL A 73 11.27 -1.04 -3.35
N LYS A 74 11.54 -0.05 -2.51
CA LYS A 74 11.13 0.00 -1.11
C LYS A 74 10.08 1.07 -0.96
N ILE A 75 8.89 0.68 -0.50
CA ILE A 75 7.74 1.56 -0.35
C ILE A 75 7.34 1.59 1.11
N ARG A 76 7.19 2.80 1.65
CA ARG A 76 6.55 3.05 2.93
C ARG A 76 5.19 3.66 2.68
N GLY A 77 4.14 3.02 3.20
CA GLY A 77 2.77 3.36 2.85
C GLY A 77 1.75 2.88 3.86
N GLU A 78 0.52 3.35 3.71
CA GLU A 78 -0.61 2.91 4.54
C GLU A 78 -1.33 1.77 3.82
N GLU A 79 -1.50 0.64 4.50
CA GLU A 79 -2.37 -0.43 3.99
C GLU A 79 -3.84 0.00 4.13
N LYS A 80 -4.55 -0.01 3.00
CA LYS A 80 -5.99 0.21 2.88
C LYS A 80 -6.70 -1.12 2.57
N ASP A 81 -8.00 -1.03 2.33
CA ASP A 81 -8.83 -2.18 1.99
C ASP A 81 -8.23 -3.03 0.87
N LYS A 82 -8.39 -4.36 1.01
CA LYS A 82 -7.94 -5.36 0.03
C LYS A 82 -6.42 -5.33 -0.24
N ARG A 83 -5.60 -4.99 0.76
CA ARG A 83 -4.13 -4.91 0.66
C ARG A 83 -3.66 -3.85 -0.33
N ARG A 84 -4.45 -2.78 -0.48
CA ARG A 84 -4.09 -1.66 -1.34
C ARG A 84 -3.14 -0.74 -0.59
N LEU A 85 -1.93 -0.56 -1.09
CA LEU A 85 -0.90 0.24 -0.44
C LEU A 85 -0.90 1.65 -1.02
N HIS A 86 -1.13 2.65 -0.18
CA HIS A 86 -1.02 4.06 -0.56
C HIS A 86 0.38 4.58 -0.29
N ILE A 87 1.08 5.05 -1.33
CA ILE A 87 2.50 5.40 -1.22
C ILE A 87 2.68 6.74 -0.49
N LYS A 88 3.34 6.71 0.68
CA LYS A 88 3.88 7.92 1.31
C LYS A 88 5.26 8.22 0.73
N GLU A 89 6.15 7.25 0.84
CA GLU A 89 7.55 7.34 0.40
C GLU A 89 7.92 6.11 -0.43
N SER A 90 8.83 6.32 -1.36
CA SER A 90 9.31 5.27 -2.27
C SER A 90 10.76 5.52 -2.64
N GLU A 91 11.53 4.45 -2.69
CA GLU A 91 12.93 4.45 -3.11
C GLU A 91 13.12 3.33 -4.13
N LYS A 92 13.74 3.63 -5.28
CA LYS A 92 14.19 2.61 -6.23
C LYS A 92 15.49 2.00 -5.72
N ILE A 93 15.53 0.67 -5.64
CA ILE A 93 16.74 -0.06 -5.24
C ILE A 93 17.50 -0.40 -6.50
N GLU A 94 18.61 0.29 -6.75
CA GLU A 94 19.53 -0.07 -7.82
C GLU A 94 20.13 -1.46 -7.54
N THR A 95 19.79 -2.45 -8.36
CA THR A 95 20.56 -3.69 -8.44
C THR A 95 21.89 -3.34 -9.09
N ARG A 96 22.93 -3.11 -8.28
CA ARG A 96 24.30 -3.10 -8.81
C ARG A 96 24.56 -4.49 -9.41
N ASP A 97 24.68 -4.56 -10.73
CA ASP A 97 25.34 -5.69 -11.36
C ASP A 97 26.74 -5.83 -10.73
N PRO A 98 27.06 -6.95 -10.07
CA PRO A 98 28.45 -7.25 -9.80
C PRO A 98 29.11 -7.48 -11.17
N LYS A 99 29.90 -6.50 -11.61
CA LYS A 99 30.81 -6.63 -12.75
C LYS A 99 31.70 -7.88 -12.62
#